data_AF-A0A291B6R2-F1
#
_entry.id   AF-A0A291B6R2-F1
#
_cell.length_a   1.000
_cell.length_b   1.000
_cell.length_c   1.000
_cell.angle_alpha   90.00
_cell.angle_beta   90.00
_cell.angle_gamma   90.00
#
_symmetry.space_group_name_H-M   'P 1'
#
loop_
_entity.id
_entity.type
_entity.pdbx_description
1 polymer ?
#
loop_
_entity_poly.entity_id
_entity_poly.type
_entity_poly.pdbx_seq_one_letter_code
_entity_poly.pdbx_strand_id
1 'polypeptide(L)'
;MNEHDAWLFGKILASMKLEAHHALRVPLISLCQIDEHELEWCWFAGIKQTHIEVMQTLTSPTLAELQNNEAEKRALWLQIKKYEK
;
A
#
# COMPACT_ATOMS: atom_id res chain seq x y z
N MET A 1 -14.83 2.21 3.57
CA MET A 1 -13.68 3.14 3.68
C MET A 1 -14.28 4.50 3.97
N ASN A 2 -13.84 5.20 5.02
CA ASN A 2 -14.35 6.54 5.30
C ASN A 2 -13.65 7.59 4.40
N GLU A 3 -14.12 8.83 4.39
CA GLU A 3 -13.57 9.90 3.54
C GLU A 3 -12.11 10.26 3.89
N HIS A 4 -11.73 10.21 5.17
CA HIS A 4 -10.37 10.48 5.62
C HIS A 4 -9.37 9.40 5.19
N ASP A 5 -9.77 8.13 5.26
CA ASP A 5 -8.99 6.99 4.79
C ASP A 5 -8.78 7.10 3.27
N ALA A 6 -9.83 7.50 2.54
CA ALA A 6 -9.75 7.70 1.10
C ALA A 6 -8.76 8.81 0.73
N TRP A 7 -8.78 9.92 1.47
CA TRP A 7 -7.84 11.02 1.29
C TRP A 7 -6.40 10.60 1.59
N LEU A 8 -6.17 9.91 2.70
CA LEU A 8 -4.83 9.43 3.09
C LEU A 8 -4.29 8.41 2.08
N PHE A 9 -5.15 7.48 1.64
CA PHE A 9 -4.84 6.52 0.59
C PHE A 9 -4.38 7.22 -0.68
N GLY A 10 -5.12 8.25 -1.15
CA GLY A 10 -4.73 9.04 -2.31
C GLY A 10 -3.38 9.75 -2.15
N LYS A 11 -3.08 10.28 -0.96
CA LYS A 11 -1.77 10.88 -0.65
C LYS A 11 -0.62 9.88 -0.73
N ILE A 12 -0.84 8.66 -0.26
CA ILE A 12 0.15 7.57 -0.29
C ILE A 12 0.39 7.13 -1.74
N LEU A 13 -0.66 6.91 -2.52
CA LEU A 13 -0.55 6.59 -3.94
C LEU A 13 0.21 7.66 -4.72
N ALA A 14 -0.09 8.95 -4.49
CA ALA A 14 0.63 10.04 -5.14
C ALA A 14 2.13 10.03 -4.82
N SER A 15 2.52 9.60 -3.62
CA SER A 15 3.94 9.43 -3.25
C SER A 15 4.62 8.28 -3.99
N MET A 16 3.84 7.31 -4.47
CA MET A 16 4.29 6.22 -5.34
C MET A 16 4.18 6.59 -6.84
N LYS A 17 3.77 7.84 -7.16
CA LYS A 17 3.44 8.30 -8.53
C LYS A 17 2.27 7.53 -9.16
N LEU A 18 1.36 7.01 -8.32
CA LEU A 18 0.16 6.30 -8.74
C LEU A 18 -1.10 7.14 -8.51
N GLU A 19 -2.16 6.78 -9.22
CA GLU A 19 -3.50 7.35 -9.04
C GLU A 19 -4.46 6.30 -8.50
N ALA A 20 -5.59 6.71 -7.93
CA ALA A 20 -6.55 5.78 -7.33
C ALA A 20 -7.04 4.69 -8.30
N HIS A 21 -7.14 4.99 -9.59
CA HIS A 21 -7.56 4.03 -10.61
C HIS A 21 -6.49 2.98 -10.97
N HIS A 22 -5.21 3.24 -10.63
CA HIS A 22 -4.12 2.28 -10.77
C HIS A 22 -4.05 1.29 -9.60
N ALA A 23 -4.85 1.49 -8.55
CA ALA A 23 -4.82 0.67 -7.36
C ALA A 23 -6.09 -0.17 -7.23
N LEU A 24 -5.91 -1.46 -6.98
CA LEU A 24 -7.00 -2.39 -6.68
C LEU A 24 -6.89 -2.89 -5.25
N ARG A 25 -7.95 -2.68 -4.46
CA ARG A 25 -8.05 -3.28 -3.13
C ARG A 25 -8.60 -4.69 -3.25
N VAL A 26 -7.80 -5.68 -2.88
CA VAL A 26 -8.21 -7.08 -2.86
C VAL A 26 -8.18 -7.68 -1.44
N PRO A 27 -9.06 -8.63 -1.12
CA PRO A 27 -8.88 -9.50 0.04
C PRO A 27 -7.64 -10.37 -0.09
N LEU A 28 -7.02 -10.75 1.04
CA LEU A 28 -5.81 -11.58 1.04
C LEU A 28 -6.00 -12.92 0.31
N ILE A 29 -7.19 -13.53 0.44
CA ILE A 29 -7.51 -14.80 -0.22
C ILE A 29 -7.55 -14.68 -1.76
N SER A 30 -7.80 -13.49 -2.28
CA SER A 30 -7.84 -13.21 -3.71
C SER A 30 -6.46 -12.89 -4.29
N LEU A 31 -5.43 -12.77 -3.44
CA LEU A 31 -4.07 -12.47 -3.88
C LEU A 31 -3.53 -13.57 -4.80
N CYS A 32 -3.88 -14.84 -4.54
CA CYS A 32 -3.51 -15.98 -5.39
C CYS A 32 -4.18 -15.97 -6.78
N GLN A 33 -5.13 -15.06 -7.03
CA GLN A 33 -5.81 -14.92 -8.32
C GLN A 33 -5.26 -13.75 -9.15
N ILE A 34 -4.33 -12.96 -8.60
CA ILE A 34 -3.68 -11.88 -9.33
C ILE A 34 -2.50 -12.47 -10.07
N ASP A 35 -2.61 -12.49 -11.39
CA ASP A 35 -1.54 -12.94 -12.28
C ASP A 35 -0.35 -11.96 -12.18
N GLU A 36 0.85 -12.50 -11.96
CA GLU A 36 2.05 -11.76 -11.54
C GLU A 36 2.54 -10.71 -12.56
N HIS A 37 2.06 -10.78 -13.80
CA HIS A 37 2.68 -10.09 -14.92
C HIS A 37 2.52 -8.55 -14.94
N GLU A 38 1.57 -7.99 -14.16
CA GLU A 38 1.30 -6.54 -14.19
C GLU A 38 1.33 -5.86 -12.81
N LEU A 39 1.57 -6.61 -11.72
CA LEU A 39 1.53 -6.06 -10.36
C LEU A 39 2.92 -5.54 -9.93
N GLU A 40 3.13 -4.23 -10.07
CA GLU A 40 4.39 -3.60 -9.66
C GLU A 40 4.49 -3.38 -8.15
N TRP A 41 3.37 -3.09 -7.49
CA TRP A 41 3.29 -2.73 -6.07
C TRP A 41 2.28 -3.59 -5.32
N CYS A 42 2.67 -4.09 -4.15
CA CYS A 42 1.76 -4.73 -3.19
C CYS A 42 1.86 -4.03 -1.84
N TRP A 43 0.74 -3.53 -1.34
CA TRP A 43 0.68 -2.85 -0.04
C TRP A 43 -0.20 -3.61 0.96
N PHE A 44 0.45 -4.10 2.01
CA PHE A 44 -0.16 -4.79 3.14
C PHE A 44 -0.48 -3.78 4.25
N ALA A 45 -1.74 -3.34 4.33
CA ALA A 45 -2.22 -2.40 5.35
C ALA A 45 -2.99 -3.12 6.48
N GLY A 46 -2.46 -3.08 7.70
CA GLY A 46 -3.08 -3.69 8.89
C GLY A 46 -2.96 -5.21 8.94
N ILE A 47 -2.17 -5.81 8.06
CA ILE A 47 -1.98 -7.27 7.97
C ILE A 47 -0.50 -7.59 7.86
N LYS A 48 -0.14 -8.80 8.28
CA LYS A 48 1.22 -9.30 8.07
C LYS A 48 1.45 -9.51 6.57
N GLN A 49 2.61 -9.08 6.10
CA GLN A 49 3.08 -9.39 4.75
C GLN A 49 3.05 -10.91 4.56
N THR A 50 2.46 -11.35 3.46
CA THR A 50 2.57 -12.73 2.98
C THR A 50 3.61 -12.81 1.87
N HIS A 51 4.07 -14.02 1.56
CA HIS A 51 4.94 -14.23 0.42
C HIS A 51 4.16 -13.95 -0.87
N ILE A 52 4.62 -12.98 -1.65
CA ILE A 52 4.14 -12.68 -3.00
C ILE A 52 5.34 -12.30 -3.87
N GLU A 53 5.38 -12.80 -5.10
CA GLU A 53 6.44 -12.51 -6.08
C GLU A 53 6.15 -11.20 -6.82
N VAL A 54 6.15 -10.08 -6.09
CA VAL A 54 6.01 -8.73 -6.68
C VAL A 54 7.27 -7.90 -6.47
N MET A 55 7.49 -6.94 -7.38
CA MET A 55 8.69 -6.10 -7.37
C MET A 55 8.81 -5.23 -6.11
N GLN A 56 7.71 -4.63 -5.65
CA GLN A 56 7.75 -3.63 -4.60
C GLN A 56 6.68 -3.93 -3.55
N THR A 57 7.12 -4.16 -2.31
CA THR A 57 6.21 -4.50 -1.20
C THR A 57 6.27 -3.45 -0.11
N LEU A 58 5.10 -3.00 0.33
CA LEU A 58 4.92 -2.04 1.42
C LEU A 58 4.14 -2.68 2.55
N THR A 59 4.50 -2.32 3.78
CA THR A 59 3.79 -2.75 4.99
C THR A 59 3.46 -1.56 5.86
N SER A 60 2.26 -1.52 6.41
CA SER A 60 1.84 -0.53 7.39
C SER A 60 0.74 -1.07 8.27
N PRO A 61 0.43 -0.43 9.41
CA PRO A 61 -0.84 -0.63 10.10
C PRO A 61 -2.02 -0.16 9.23
N THR A 62 -3.24 -0.27 9.75
CA THR A 62 -4.44 0.15 9.01
C THR A 62 -4.40 1.64 8.68
N LEU A 63 -5.16 2.07 7.66
CA LEU A 63 -5.28 3.50 7.31
C LEU A 63 -5.75 4.35 8.52
N ALA A 64 -6.67 3.81 9.32
CA ALA A 64 -7.18 4.47 10.52
C ALA A 64 -6.09 4.69 11.59
N GLU A 65 -5.21 3.70 11.78
CA GLU A 65 -4.07 3.82 12.70
C GLU A 65 -2.99 4.75 12.15
N LEU A 66 -2.70 4.64 10.85
CA LEU A 66 -1.77 5.55 10.16
C LEU A 66 -2.21 7.00 10.32
N GLN A 67 -3.51 7.30 10.22
CA GLN A 67 -4.03 8.67 10.30
C GLN A 67 -3.54 9.40 11.55
N ASN A 68 -3.48 8.70 12.69
CA ASN A 68 -3.11 9.26 13.99
C ASN A 68 -1.65 9.00 14.38
N ASN A 69 -0.88 8.30 13.53
CA ASN A 69 0.49 7.90 13.85
C ASN A 69 1.51 8.43 12.83
N GLU A 70 2.15 9.55 13.17
CA GLU A 70 3.17 10.18 12.33
C GLU A 70 4.42 9.33 12.13
N ALA A 71 4.79 8.51 13.13
CA ALA A 71 5.95 7.62 13.02
C ALA A 71 5.71 6.57 11.94
N GLU A 72 4.51 5.99 11.91
CA GLU A 72 4.12 4.98 10.92
C GLU A 72 3.98 5.59 9.51
N LYS A 73 3.47 6.83 9.39
CA LYS A 73 3.47 7.55 8.11
C LYS A 73 4.89 7.75 7.57
N ARG A 74 5.82 8.15 8.44
CA ARG A 74 7.24 8.32 8.07
C ARG A 74 7.88 6.98 7.70
N ALA A 75 7.58 5.92 8.46
CA ALA A 75 8.07 4.57 8.16
C ALA A 75 7.59 4.09 6.78
N LEU A 76 6.30 4.31 6.45
CA LEU A 76 5.75 3.99 5.13
C LEU A 76 6.41 4.81 4.01
N TRP A 77 6.61 6.11 4.22
CA TRP A 77 7.29 6.97 3.25
C TRP A 77 8.75 6.54 3.02
N LEU A 78 9.47 6.15 4.08
CA LEU A 78 10.82 5.60 3.96
C LEU A 78 10.84 4.29 3.18
N GLN A 79 9.80 3.44 3.31
CA GLN A 79 9.67 2.23 2.50
C GLN A 79 9.49 2.58 1.02
N ILE A 80 8.59 3.51 0.68
CA ILE A 80 8.38 3.97 -0.71
C ILE A 80 9.69 4.51 -1.29
N LYS A 81 10.41 5.33 -0.52
CA LYS A 81 11.70 5.89 -0.93
C LYS A 81 12.78 4.86 -1.25
N LYS A 82 12.73 3.66 -0.68
CA LYS A 82 13.72 2.61 -1.02
C LYS A 82 13.60 2.15 -2.46
N TYR A 83 12.42 2.32 -3.06
CA TYR A 83 12.12 1.90 -4.42
C TYR A 83 12.16 3.05 -5.43
N GLU A 84 12.20 4.30 -4.96
CA GLU A 84 12.45 5.48 -5.78
C GLU A 84 13.94 5.51 -6.18
N LYS A 85 14.28 4.83 -7.29
CA LYS A 85 15.58 4.90 -7.96
C LYS A 85 15.62 5.96 -9.04
#